data_AF-A0A382EWL0-F1
#
_entry.id   AF-A0A382EWL0-F1
#
_cell.length_a   1.000
_cell.length_b   1.000
_cell.length_c   1.000
_cell.angle_alpha   90.00
_cell.angle_beta   90.00
_cell.angle_gamma   90.00
#
_symmetry.space_group_name_H-M   'P 1'
#
loop_
_entity.id
_entity.type
_entity.pdbx_description
1 polymer ?
#
loop_
_entity_poly.entity_id
_entity_poly.type
_entity_poly.pdbx_seq_one_letter_code
_entity_poly.pdbx_strand_id
1 'polypeptide(L)'
;MRILWVEDDPEISKKTYFGSSILDFHDVQQVRDFDKAYVEVDYNLDKYDYVVIDINLINSVFGEYAEKLKNKFGLNKDSQFLQEAGFHIYIKLIEKGFPKERIIFFSANVSKSLNFNRILKEVRFALDKENESELKSGIDKLANFLDGPQTSKLYKVYKSKSVSDLEEFLKQFDSKKTSKL
;
A
#
# COMPACT_ATOMS: atom_id res chain seq x y z
N MET A 1 -18.53 11.52 -14.09
CA MET A 1 -18.04 10.17 -14.44
C MET A 1 -18.35 9.25 -13.30
N ARG A 2 -18.57 7.97 -13.60
CA ARG A 2 -18.83 6.90 -12.63
C ARG A 2 -17.54 6.11 -12.45
N ILE A 3 -17.01 6.08 -11.24
CA ILE A 3 -15.70 5.52 -10.92
C ILE A 3 -15.92 4.38 -9.93
N LEU A 4 -15.50 3.17 -10.32
CA LEU A 4 -15.32 2.08 -9.36
C LEU A 4 -13.95 2.26 -8.73
N TRP A 5 -13.89 2.29 -7.40
CA TRP A 5 -12.63 2.40 -6.69
C TRP A 5 -12.49 1.26 -5.69
N VAL A 6 -11.48 0.41 -5.93
CA VAL A 6 -11.14 -0.73 -5.09
C VAL A 6 -10.02 -0.33 -4.14
N GLU A 7 -10.35 -0.16 -2.86
CA GLU A 7 -9.48 0.32 -1.79
C GLU A 7 -9.95 -0.23 -0.45
N ASP A 8 -9.13 -1.06 0.18
CA ASP A 8 -9.46 -1.82 1.38
C ASP A 8 -8.99 -1.14 2.67
N ASP A 9 -8.15 -0.09 2.62
CA ASP A 9 -7.70 0.62 3.81
C ASP A 9 -8.86 1.35 4.50
N PRO A 10 -9.28 0.93 5.71
CA PRO A 10 -10.44 1.51 6.39
C PRO A 10 -10.26 2.99 6.74
N GLU A 11 -9.02 3.47 6.85
CA GLU A 11 -8.70 4.88 7.15
C GLU A 11 -8.86 5.78 5.91
N ILE A 12 -8.79 5.19 4.70
CA ILE A 12 -8.91 5.91 3.45
C ILE A 12 -10.36 5.93 2.99
N SER A 13 -10.94 7.12 2.82
CA SER A 13 -12.30 7.31 2.34
C SER A 13 -12.31 8.11 1.04
N LYS A 14 -13.39 7.98 0.26
CA LYS A 14 -13.51 8.76 -0.99
C LYS A 14 -13.47 10.27 -0.76
N LYS A 15 -13.98 10.73 0.39
CA LYS A 15 -13.99 12.15 0.75
C LYS A 15 -12.60 12.66 1.07
N THR A 16 -11.82 11.87 1.81
CA THR A 16 -10.44 12.25 2.18
C THR A 16 -9.48 12.14 1.00
N TYR A 17 -9.71 11.20 0.09
CA TYR A 17 -8.84 10.98 -1.07
C TYR A 17 -9.16 11.89 -2.27
N PHE A 18 -10.40 11.87 -2.77
CA PHE A 18 -10.79 12.62 -3.96
C PHE A 18 -11.14 14.09 -3.64
N GLY A 19 -11.50 14.39 -2.40
CA GLY A 19 -11.99 15.71 -2.01
C GLY A 19 -13.42 15.99 -2.49
N SER A 20 -14.07 16.97 -1.88
CA SER A 20 -15.46 17.32 -2.21
C SER A 20 -15.62 17.81 -3.64
N SER A 21 -14.66 18.60 -4.14
CA SER A 21 -14.72 19.17 -5.49
C SER A 21 -14.79 18.11 -6.59
N ILE A 22 -14.20 16.93 -6.40
CA ILE A 22 -14.33 15.82 -7.36
C ILE A 22 -15.66 15.11 -7.18
N LEU A 23 -16.06 14.85 -5.93
CA LEU A 23 -17.29 14.13 -5.61
C LEU A 23 -18.57 14.90 -5.98
N ASP A 24 -18.48 16.22 -6.12
CA ASP A 24 -19.61 17.06 -6.55
C ASP A 24 -19.97 16.84 -8.03
N PHE A 25 -19.03 16.38 -8.86
CA PHE A 25 -19.22 16.17 -10.29
C PHE A 25 -19.10 14.70 -10.73
N HIS A 26 -18.57 13.83 -9.87
CA HIS A 26 -18.28 12.44 -10.20
C HIS A 26 -18.83 11.51 -9.12
N ASP A 27 -19.40 10.39 -9.56
CA ASP A 27 -19.87 9.34 -8.67
C ASP A 27 -18.73 8.36 -8.44
N VAL A 28 -18.33 8.18 -7.19
CA VAL A 28 -17.27 7.27 -6.78
C VAL A 28 -17.88 6.19 -5.89
N GLN A 29 -17.93 4.97 -6.42
CA GLN A 29 -18.28 3.77 -5.66
C GLN A 29 -17.01 3.14 -5.10
N GLN A 30 -16.80 3.32 -3.80
CA GLN A 30 -15.69 2.69 -3.08
C GLN A 30 -16.10 1.27 -2.67
N VAL A 31 -15.30 0.27 -3.07
CA VAL A 31 -15.46 -1.14 -2.68
C VAL A 31 -14.20 -1.56 -1.94
N ARG A 32 -14.38 -2.06 -0.72
CA ARG A 32 -13.27 -2.46 0.16
C ARG A 32 -12.96 -3.95 0.11
N ASP A 33 -13.95 -4.74 -0.28
CA ASP A 33 -13.86 -6.19 -0.28
C ASP A 33 -13.56 -6.71 -1.68
N PHE A 34 -12.54 -7.55 -1.80
CA PHE A 34 -12.09 -8.20 -3.03
C PHE A 34 -13.24 -8.95 -3.70
N ASP A 35 -13.97 -9.81 -2.97
CA ASP A 35 -15.06 -10.60 -3.55
C ASP A 35 -16.18 -9.71 -4.09
N LYS A 36 -16.49 -8.60 -3.39
CA LYS A 36 -17.47 -7.63 -3.89
C LYS A 36 -16.94 -6.91 -5.13
N ALA A 37 -15.67 -6.51 -5.14
CA ALA A 37 -15.05 -5.88 -6.30
C ALA A 37 -15.03 -6.84 -7.50
N TYR A 38 -14.75 -8.12 -7.26
CA TYR A 38 -14.76 -9.16 -8.27
C TYR A 38 -16.16 -9.32 -8.89
N VAL A 39 -17.21 -9.40 -8.07
CA VAL A 39 -18.61 -9.44 -8.52
C VAL A 39 -18.96 -8.16 -9.30
N GLU A 40 -18.54 -7.00 -8.81
CA GLU A 40 -18.84 -5.73 -9.46
C GLU A 40 -18.23 -5.65 -10.86
N VAL A 41 -16.98 -6.09 -11.01
CA VAL A 41 -16.31 -6.18 -12.32
C VAL A 41 -16.91 -7.29 -13.20
N ASP A 42 -17.41 -8.38 -12.61
CA ASP A 42 -17.93 -9.50 -13.40
C ASP A 42 -19.33 -9.20 -13.97
N TYR A 43 -20.17 -8.44 -13.24
CA TYR A 43 -21.59 -8.28 -13.57
C TYR A 43 -22.05 -6.84 -13.80
N ASN A 44 -21.34 -5.83 -13.30
CA ASN A 44 -21.82 -4.43 -13.25
C ASN A 44 -20.85 -3.45 -13.95
N LEU A 45 -19.94 -3.96 -14.78
CA LEU A 45 -18.83 -3.18 -15.33
C LEU A 45 -19.29 -2.02 -16.25
N ASP A 46 -20.43 -2.18 -16.91
CA ASP A 46 -21.08 -1.19 -17.77
C ASP A 46 -21.51 0.09 -17.03
N LYS A 47 -21.59 0.04 -15.69
CA LYS A 47 -21.90 1.18 -14.84
C LYS A 47 -20.72 2.13 -14.67
N TYR A 48 -19.51 1.74 -15.06
CA TYR A 48 -18.30 2.51 -14.75
C TYR A 48 -17.63 3.04 -16.01
N ASP A 49 -17.20 4.29 -15.91
CA ASP A 49 -16.39 4.94 -16.93
C ASP A 49 -14.89 4.70 -16.64
N TYR A 50 -14.51 4.62 -15.36
CA TYR A 50 -13.14 4.36 -14.89
C TYR A 50 -13.12 3.35 -13.75
N VAL A 51 -12.00 2.62 -13.62
CA VAL A 51 -11.72 1.76 -12.47
C VAL A 51 -10.37 2.14 -11.87
N VAL A 52 -10.36 2.39 -10.56
CA VAL A 52 -9.18 2.70 -9.77
C VAL A 52 -8.94 1.54 -8.81
N ILE A 53 -7.72 1.00 -8.74
CA ILE A 53 -7.41 -0.24 -8.03
C ILE A 53 -6.15 -0.04 -7.17
N ASP A 54 -6.25 -0.25 -5.86
CA ASP A 54 -5.05 -0.61 -5.08
C ASP A 54 -4.68 -2.07 -5.38
N ILE A 55 -3.40 -2.31 -5.62
CA ILE A 55 -2.85 -3.64 -5.88
C ILE A 55 -2.88 -4.48 -4.60
N ASN A 56 -2.54 -3.87 -3.47
CA ASN A 56 -2.47 -4.54 -2.19
C ASN A 56 -3.80 -4.39 -1.45
N LEU A 57 -4.56 -5.48 -1.35
CA LEU A 57 -5.85 -5.52 -0.69
C LEU A 57 -5.80 -6.38 0.60
N ILE A 58 -4.74 -6.25 1.39
CA ILE A 58 -4.46 -7.10 2.57
C ILE A 58 -5.53 -7.05 3.67
N ASN A 59 -6.25 -5.94 3.81
CA ASN A 59 -7.33 -5.71 4.76
C ASN A 59 -8.70 -6.12 4.21
N SER A 60 -8.78 -6.52 2.94
CA SER A 60 -10.02 -7.01 2.34
C SER A 60 -10.52 -8.27 3.03
N VAL A 61 -11.85 -8.41 3.12
CA VAL A 61 -12.48 -9.69 3.43
C VAL A 61 -12.11 -10.73 2.38
N PHE A 62 -11.62 -11.88 2.84
CA PHE A 62 -11.29 -13.03 2.00
C PHE A 62 -12.53 -13.92 1.84
N GLY A 63 -13.03 -14.05 0.60
CA GLY A 63 -14.25 -14.79 0.30
C GLY A 63 -14.04 -15.96 -0.66
N GLU A 64 -15.15 -16.45 -1.23
CA GLU A 64 -15.17 -17.63 -2.09
C GLU A 64 -14.45 -17.39 -3.43
N TYR A 65 -14.55 -16.18 -4.01
CA TYR A 65 -13.86 -15.86 -5.26
C TYR A 65 -12.34 -15.75 -5.04
N ALA A 66 -11.93 -15.10 -3.95
CA ALA A 66 -10.54 -15.10 -3.51
C ALA A 66 -10.00 -16.52 -3.31
N GLU A 67 -10.73 -17.39 -2.61
CA GLU A 67 -10.35 -18.79 -2.39
C GLU A 67 -10.16 -19.55 -3.71
N LYS A 68 -11.11 -19.42 -4.64
CA LYS A 68 -11.04 -20.07 -5.96
C LYS A 68 -9.81 -19.63 -6.75
N LEU A 69 -9.52 -18.32 -6.77
CA LEU A 69 -8.37 -17.78 -7.49
C LEU A 69 -7.05 -18.17 -6.82
N LYS A 70 -6.96 -18.04 -5.49
CA LYS A 70 -5.81 -18.49 -4.69
C LYS A 70 -5.44 -19.94 -5.03
N ASN A 71 -6.43 -20.83 -5.06
CA ASN A 71 -6.24 -22.25 -5.40
C ASN A 71 -5.84 -22.44 -6.87
N LYS A 72 -6.44 -21.68 -7.80
CA LYS A 72 -6.07 -21.71 -9.22
C LYS A 72 -4.61 -21.33 -9.48
N PHE A 73 -4.07 -20.39 -8.69
CA PHE A 73 -2.68 -19.92 -8.81
C PHE A 73 -1.70 -20.65 -7.88
N GLY A 74 -2.16 -21.66 -7.11
CA GLY A 74 -1.30 -22.47 -6.25
C GLY A 74 -0.71 -21.70 -5.06
N LEU A 75 -1.41 -20.68 -4.57
CA LEU A 75 -0.99 -19.89 -3.41
C LEU A 75 -1.44 -20.55 -2.10
N ASN A 76 -0.54 -20.56 -1.11
CA ASN A 76 -0.77 -21.30 0.15
C ASN A 76 -1.29 -20.42 1.29
N LYS A 77 -1.24 -19.09 1.15
CA LYS A 77 -1.63 -18.15 2.20
C LYS A 77 -2.54 -17.06 1.65
N ASP A 78 -3.61 -16.80 2.37
CA ASP A 78 -4.58 -15.74 2.03
C ASP A 78 -3.90 -14.38 1.95
N SER A 79 -2.98 -14.09 2.88
CA SER A 79 -2.21 -12.84 2.90
C SER A 79 -1.27 -12.66 1.72
N GLN A 80 -0.79 -13.75 1.10
CA GLN A 80 0.01 -13.66 -0.12
C GLN A 80 -0.88 -13.30 -1.31
N PHE A 81 -2.05 -13.92 -1.41
CA PHE A 81 -3.03 -13.58 -2.44
C PHE A 81 -3.50 -12.13 -2.30
N LEU A 82 -3.86 -11.69 -1.10
CA LEU A 82 -4.40 -10.35 -0.88
C LEU A 82 -3.38 -9.24 -1.16
N GLN A 83 -2.07 -9.50 -0.98
CA GLN A 83 -1.01 -8.54 -1.35
C GLN A 83 -0.97 -8.21 -2.85
N GLU A 84 -1.50 -9.08 -3.69
CA GLU A 84 -1.58 -8.90 -5.14
C GLU A 84 -3.02 -8.97 -5.67
N ALA A 85 -4.03 -8.96 -4.78
CA ALA A 85 -5.41 -9.21 -5.17
C ALA A 85 -5.96 -8.17 -6.16
N GLY A 86 -5.50 -6.91 -6.11
CA GLY A 86 -5.85 -5.92 -7.11
C GLY A 86 -5.37 -6.27 -8.53
N PHE A 87 -4.27 -7.02 -8.65
CA PHE A 87 -3.81 -7.53 -9.96
C PHE A 87 -4.78 -8.57 -10.53
N HIS A 88 -5.40 -9.40 -9.69
CA HIS A 88 -6.43 -10.34 -10.15
C HIS A 88 -7.71 -9.63 -10.61
N ILE A 89 -8.10 -8.53 -9.96
CA ILE A 89 -9.19 -7.66 -10.45
C ILE A 89 -8.84 -7.07 -11.82
N TYR A 90 -7.59 -6.61 -12.00
CA TYR A 90 -7.13 -6.13 -13.29
C TYR A 90 -7.21 -7.17 -14.41
N ILE A 91 -6.73 -8.40 -14.16
CA ILE A 91 -6.86 -9.49 -15.16
C ILE A 91 -8.31 -9.66 -15.56
N LYS A 92 -9.24 -9.67 -14.59
CA LYS A 92 -10.67 -9.80 -14.84
C LYS A 92 -11.24 -8.67 -15.69
N LEU A 93 -10.81 -7.42 -15.47
CA LEU A 93 -11.19 -6.27 -16.30
C LEU A 93 -10.75 -6.44 -17.76
N ILE A 94 -9.53 -6.94 -17.97
CA ILE A 94 -8.99 -7.21 -19.31
C ILE A 94 -9.77 -8.34 -19.98
N GLU A 95 -10.09 -9.42 -19.27
CA GLU A 95 -10.93 -10.51 -19.78
C GLU A 95 -12.32 -10.03 -20.20
N LYS A 96 -12.85 -9.00 -19.53
CA LYS A 96 -14.13 -8.36 -19.86
C LYS A 96 -14.04 -7.30 -20.96
N GLY A 97 -12.84 -7.03 -21.48
CA GLY A 97 -12.62 -6.03 -22.52
C GLY A 97 -12.73 -4.58 -22.05
N PHE A 98 -12.52 -4.31 -20.75
CA PHE A 98 -12.51 -2.94 -20.25
C PHE A 98 -11.34 -2.15 -20.86
N PRO A 99 -11.54 -0.89 -21.29
CA PRO A 99 -10.47 -0.12 -21.92
C PRO A 99 -9.33 0.15 -20.94
N LYS A 100 -8.12 -0.30 -21.28
CA LYS A 100 -6.93 -0.21 -20.41
C LYS A 100 -6.60 1.22 -19.99
N GLU A 101 -6.86 2.20 -20.85
CA GLU A 101 -6.64 3.62 -20.61
C GLU A 101 -7.59 4.22 -19.55
N ARG A 102 -8.58 3.44 -19.11
CA ARG A 102 -9.53 3.80 -18.06
C ARG A 102 -9.31 3.02 -16.76
N ILE A 103 -8.19 2.30 -16.67
CA ILE A 103 -7.76 1.56 -15.47
C ILE A 103 -6.58 2.31 -14.84
N ILE A 104 -6.69 2.63 -13.56
CA ILE A 104 -5.68 3.37 -12.79
C ILE A 104 -5.24 2.51 -11.61
N PHE A 105 -3.93 2.38 -11.40
CA PHE A 105 -3.37 1.64 -10.27
C PHE A 105 -2.81 2.57 -9.20
N PHE A 106 -3.08 2.24 -7.94
CA PHE A 106 -2.30 2.74 -6.82
C PHE A 106 -1.18 1.77 -6.50
N SER A 107 0.05 2.23 -6.71
CA SER A 107 1.26 1.44 -6.48
C SER A 107 2.03 1.88 -5.22
N ALA A 108 1.46 2.77 -4.40
CA ALA A 108 2.17 3.37 -3.27
C ALA A 108 2.63 2.33 -2.21
N ASN A 109 2.00 1.15 -2.18
CA ASN A 109 2.26 0.10 -1.19
C ASN A 109 3.01 -1.15 -1.71
N VAL A 110 3.43 -1.19 -2.98
CA VAL A 110 3.80 -2.46 -3.65
C VAL A 110 5.24 -2.94 -3.38
N SER A 111 6.08 -2.20 -2.64
CA SER A 111 7.30 -2.84 -2.12
C SER A 111 7.74 -2.36 -0.74
N LYS A 112 8.00 -3.33 0.13
CA LYS A 112 8.66 -3.10 1.43
C LYS A 112 10.01 -2.39 1.28
N SER A 113 10.72 -2.58 0.16
CA SER A 113 11.97 -1.88 -0.14
C SER A 113 11.77 -0.41 -0.52
N LEU A 114 10.72 -0.06 -1.27
CA LEU A 114 10.33 1.34 -1.50
C LEU A 114 9.87 2.00 -0.19
N ASN A 115 9.12 1.27 0.65
CA ASN A 115 8.69 1.76 1.95
C ASN A 115 9.85 1.96 2.94
N PHE A 116 10.84 1.07 2.98
CA PHE A 116 12.03 1.24 3.82
C PHE A 116 12.85 2.47 3.41
N ASN A 117 13.13 2.63 2.12
CA ASN A 117 13.87 3.79 1.61
C ASN A 117 13.10 5.10 1.81
N ARG A 118 11.77 5.08 1.69
CA ARG A 118 10.91 6.22 2.02
C ARG A 118 11.01 6.57 3.51
N ILE A 119 10.88 5.59 4.40
CA ILE A 119 10.99 5.79 5.85
C ILE A 119 12.37 6.33 6.23
N LEU A 120 13.45 5.82 5.63
CA LEU A 120 14.80 6.37 5.83
C LEU A 120 14.89 7.85 5.44
N LYS A 121 14.25 8.25 4.33
CA LYS A 121 14.18 9.66 3.92
C LYS A 121 13.35 10.49 4.89
N GLU A 122 12.22 9.98 5.38
CA GLU A 122 11.39 10.65 6.39
C GLU A 122 12.17 10.89 7.69
N VAL A 123 12.90 9.89 8.19
CA VAL A 123 13.75 10.02 9.39
C VAL A 123 14.82 11.09 9.19
N ARG A 124 15.50 11.10 8.05
CA ARG A 124 16.54 12.10 7.73
C ARG A 124 15.97 13.50 7.60
N PHE A 125 14.83 13.63 6.93
CA PHE A 125 14.16 14.91 6.78
C PHE A 125 13.71 15.47 8.15
N ALA A 126 13.16 14.62 9.03
CA ALA A 126 12.79 15.03 10.37
C ALA A 126 14.00 15.45 11.23
N LEU A 127 15.15 14.78 11.04
CA LEU A 127 16.43 15.20 11.65
C LEU A 127 16.88 16.57 11.16
N ASP A 128 16.92 16.78 9.84
CA ASP A 128 17.31 18.05 9.22
C ASP A 128 16.40 19.23 9.61
N LYS A 129 15.13 18.93 9.92
CA LYS A 129 14.12 19.90 10.36
C LYS A 129 14.00 20.05 11.87
N GLU A 130 14.79 19.30 12.65
CA GLU A 130 14.70 19.25 14.10
C GLU A 130 13.27 18.97 14.63
N ASN A 131 12.47 18.22 13.86
CA ASN A 131 11.08 17.90 14.20
C ASN A 131 11.00 16.61 15.04
N GLU A 132 11.01 16.74 16.37
CA GLU A 132 11.04 15.61 17.30
C GLU A 132 9.81 14.67 17.17
N SER A 133 8.65 15.22 16.80
CA SER A 133 7.42 14.43 16.64
C SER A 133 7.48 13.52 15.40
N GLU A 134 7.86 14.09 14.26
CA GLU A 134 8.05 13.33 13.03
C GLU A 134 9.23 12.37 13.15
N LEU A 135 10.30 12.78 13.84
CA LEU A 135 11.45 11.93 14.08
C LEU A 135 11.06 10.69 14.88
N LYS A 136 10.32 10.86 15.98
CA LYS A 136 9.81 9.73 16.77
C LYS A 136 8.97 8.78 15.92
N SER A 137 8.03 9.32 15.15
CA SER A 137 7.19 8.53 14.24
C SER A 137 8.02 7.75 13.21
N GLY A 138 9.03 8.39 12.63
CA GLY A 138 9.95 7.78 11.69
C GLY A 138 10.79 6.65 12.31
N ILE A 139 11.26 6.83 13.55
CA ILE A 139 12.01 5.81 14.30
C ILE A 139 11.15 4.58 14.57
N ASP A 140 9.91 4.78 15.04
CA ASP A 140 8.97 3.68 15.32
C ASP A 140 8.64 2.90 14.03
N LYS A 141 8.44 3.61 12.91
CA LYS A 141 8.24 2.99 11.59
C LYS A 141 9.47 2.21 11.14
N LEU A 142 10.68 2.76 11.30
CA LEU A 142 11.93 2.12 10.89
C LEU A 142 12.19 0.84 11.69
N ALA A 143 11.87 0.83 12.99
CA ALA A 143 12.00 -0.33 13.87
C ALA A 143 11.23 -1.57 13.36
N ASN A 144 10.09 -1.38 12.69
CA ASN A 144 9.29 -2.47 12.14
C ASN A 144 9.98 -3.22 10.98
N PHE A 145 11.03 -2.65 10.39
CA PHE A 145 11.79 -3.26 9.29
C PHE A 145 13.11 -3.89 9.73
N LEU A 146 13.49 -3.71 11.00
CA LEU A 146 14.77 -4.14 11.54
C LEU A 146 14.63 -5.43 12.36
N ASP A 147 15.70 -6.21 12.45
CA ASP A 147 15.76 -7.36 13.35
C ASP A 147 15.91 -6.93 14.82
N GLY A 148 15.62 -7.82 15.77
CA GLY A 148 15.64 -7.51 17.21
C GLY A 148 16.93 -6.81 17.70
N PRO A 149 18.13 -7.28 17.29
CA PRO A 149 19.38 -6.59 17.58
C PRO A 149 19.47 -5.17 16.97
N GLN A 150 19.11 -5.00 15.70
CA GLN A 150 19.13 -3.69 15.02
C GLN A 150 18.11 -2.72 15.62
N THR A 151 16.91 -3.18 15.96
CA THR A 151 15.86 -2.38 16.60
C THR A 151 16.31 -1.90 17.98
N SER A 152 16.93 -2.77 18.78
CA SER A 152 17.48 -2.41 20.09
C SER A 152 18.58 -1.36 19.96
N LYS A 153 19.44 -1.49 18.95
CA LYS A 153 20.51 -0.51 18.65
C LYS A 153 19.93 0.82 18.19
N LEU A 154 18.93 0.82 17.29
CA LEU A 154 18.22 2.02 16.83
C LEU A 154 17.66 2.82 18.01
N TYR A 155 16.89 2.18 18.90
CA TYR A 155 16.32 2.87 20.06
C TYR A 155 17.37 3.37 21.05
N LYS A 156 18.47 2.62 21.24
CA LYS A 156 19.57 3.06 22.10
C LYS A 156 20.21 4.35 21.59
N VAL A 157 20.48 4.41 20.28
CA VAL A 157 21.07 5.58 19.62
C VAL A 157 20.09 6.74 19.58
N TYR A 158 18.81 6.50 19.26
CA TYR A 158 17.79 7.55 19.31
C TYR A 158 17.65 8.17 20.72
N LYS A 159 17.68 7.34 21.77
CA LYS A 159 17.61 7.81 23.16
C LYS A 159 18.85 8.58 23.62
N SER A 160 20.01 8.40 23.00
CA SER A 160 21.21 9.18 23.36
C SER A 160 21.11 10.64 22.93
N LYS A 161 20.12 10.99 22.08
CA LYS A 161 19.94 12.31 21.46
C LYS A 161 21.18 12.80 20.70
N SER A 162 22.11 11.90 20.38
CA SER A 162 23.28 12.21 19.55
C SER A 162 22.89 12.10 18.09
N VAL A 163 22.80 13.26 17.42
CA VAL A 163 22.50 13.34 15.99
C VAL A 163 23.56 12.60 15.17
N SER A 164 24.84 12.76 15.53
CA SER A 164 25.95 12.09 14.84
C SER A 164 25.85 10.58 14.93
N ASP A 165 25.50 10.04 16.09
CA ASP A 165 25.40 8.59 16.29
C ASP A 165 24.22 8.02 15.51
N LEU A 166 23.11 8.77 15.45
CA LEU A 166 21.92 8.37 14.70
C LEU A 166 22.19 8.40 13.20
N GLU A 167 22.85 9.43 12.70
CA GLU A 167 23.29 9.47 11.31
C GLU A 167 24.24 8.33 10.96
N GLU A 168 25.20 8.03 11.83
CA GLU A 168 26.15 6.92 11.64
C GLU A 168 25.41 5.57 11.60
N PHE A 169 24.43 5.37 12.48
CA PHE A 169 23.56 4.21 12.44
C PHE A 169 22.78 4.14 11.11
N LEU A 170 22.22 5.25 10.64
CA LEU A 170 21.46 5.28 9.39
C LEU A 170 22.32 5.02 8.14
N LYS A 171 23.59 5.43 8.16
CA LYS A 171 24.55 5.22 7.05
C LYS A 171 24.77 3.75 6.71
N GLN A 172 24.60 2.84 7.67
CA GLN A 172 24.72 1.40 7.43
C GLN A 172 23.68 0.86 6.42
N PHE A 173 22.63 1.65 6.12
CA PHE A 173 21.59 1.31 5.16
C PHE A 173 21.76 1.96 3.78
N ASP A 174 22.71 2.90 3.63
CA ASP A 174 22.96 3.59 2.34
C ASP A 174 23.58 2.68 1.28
N SER A 175 24.23 1.59 1.72
CA SER A 175 24.95 0.64 0.85
C SER A 175 24.12 -0.58 0.42
N LYS A 176 22.90 -0.77 0.96
CA LYS A 176 22.00 -1.82 0.49
C LYS A 176 21.34 -1.42 -0.83
N LYS A 177 22.14 -1.35 -1.91
CA LYS A 177 21.63 -1.74 -3.24
C LYS A 177 21.15 -3.17 -3.10
N THR A 178 19.82 -3.35 -3.05
CA THR A 178 19.09 -4.56 -3.49
C THR A 178 19.99 -5.77 -3.73
N SER A 179 20.36 -6.48 -2.67
CA SER A 179 20.86 -7.84 -2.83
C SER A 179 20.19 -8.72 -1.79
N LYS A 180 19.34 -9.59 -2.35
CA LYS A 180 18.59 -10.67 -1.72
C LYS A 180 17.48 -10.26 -0.75
N LEU A 181 16.33 -9.95 -1.33
CA LEU A 181 15.04 -10.56 -0.97
C LEU A 181 14.36 -10.96 -2.27
#